data_AF-X1A7R9-F1
#
_entry.id   AF-X1A7R9-F1
#
_cell.length_a   1.000
_cell.length_b   1.000
_cell.length_c   1.000
_cell.angle_alpha   90.00
_cell.angle_beta   90.00
_cell.angle_gamma   90.00
#
_symmetry.space_group_name_H-M   'P 1'
#
loop_
_entity.id
_entity.type
_entity.pdbx_description
1 polymer ?
#
loop_
_entity_poly.entity_id
_entity_poly.type
_entity_poly.pdbx_seq_one_letter_code
_entity_poly.pdbx_strand_id
1 'polypeptide(L)'
;RYGLIGDNLDLKKNIDMEIDNKGRIIDISFSNPGKFIDLSEKELNYLMIPGFINSHVHIGDSFAKELGFNKDLVEVIAPPNGIKHKLLKQTPKEIKIKGIKKAVLEMRFSLY
;
A
#
# COMPACT_ATOMS: atom_id res chain seq x y z
N ARG A 1 -2.83 18.85 13.11
CA ARG A 1 -2.34 17.69 12.32
C ARG A 1 -1.77 16.65 13.27
N TYR A 2 -2.19 15.39 13.16
CA TYR A 2 -1.74 14.29 14.03
C TYR A 2 -0.87 13.31 13.26
N GLY A 3 -0.03 12.55 13.95
CA GLY A 3 0.68 11.43 13.32
C GLY A 3 1.38 10.50 14.30
N LEU A 4 1.64 9.27 13.86
CA LEU A 4 2.34 8.23 14.59
C LEU A 4 3.81 8.22 14.18
N ILE A 5 4.72 8.50 15.11
CA ILE A 5 6.14 8.77 14.79
C ILE A 5 7.09 7.90 15.62
N GLY A 6 8.20 7.51 15.00
CA GLY A 6 9.24 6.68 15.60
C GLY A 6 8.85 5.20 15.65
N ASP A 7 9.77 4.37 16.14
CA ASP A 7 9.61 2.92 16.16
C ASP A 7 8.42 2.45 17.00
N ASN A 8 8.06 3.23 18.03
CA ASN A 8 6.92 2.96 18.91
C ASN A 8 5.59 3.54 18.41
N LEU A 9 5.59 4.23 17.26
CA LEU A 9 4.40 4.87 16.69
C LEU A 9 3.73 5.84 17.68
N ASP A 10 4.52 6.67 18.36
CA ASP A 10 4.01 7.63 19.35
C ASP A 10 3.12 8.68 18.69
N LEU A 11 1.96 8.96 19.29
CA LEU A 11 1.06 10.01 18.81
C LEU A 11 1.66 11.41 19.06
N LYS A 12 1.95 12.15 17.98
CA LYS A 12 2.39 13.55 17.99
C LYS A 12 1.33 14.47 17.39
N LYS A 13 1.36 15.73 17.82
CA LYS A 13 0.48 16.81 17.32
C LYS A 13 1.32 17.91 16.68
N ASN A 14 0.71 18.66 15.77
CA ASN A 14 1.32 19.78 15.04
C ASN A 14 2.64 19.36 14.40
N ILE A 15 2.56 18.30 13.61
CA ILE A 15 3.69 17.74 12.89
C ILE A 15 3.93 18.59 11.65
N ASP A 16 5.16 19.08 11.53
CA ASP A 16 5.71 19.64 10.30
C ASP A 16 6.83 18.70 9.81
N MET A 17 6.92 18.52 8.49
CA MET A 17 7.84 17.59 7.86
C MET A 17 8.49 18.26 6.65
N GLU A 18 9.81 18.17 6.56
CA GLU A 18 10.56 18.60 5.40
C GLU A 18 10.96 17.38 4.56
N ILE A 19 10.66 17.44 3.26
CA ILE A 19 10.95 16.38 2.29
C ILE A 19 11.84 16.97 1.19
N ASP A 20 12.95 16.30 0.91
CA ASP A 20 13.85 16.72 -0.16
C ASP A 20 13.29 16.38 -1.57
N ASN A 21 14.00 16.83 -2.62
CA ASN A 21 13.61 16.56 -4.01
C ASN A 21 13.69 15.07 -4.41
N LYS A 22 14.22 14.19 -3.56
CA LYS A 22 14.26 12.73 -3.77
C LYS A 22 13.15 12.00 -3.02
N GLY A 23 12.29 12.72 -2.29
CA GLY A 23 11.22 12.14 -1.49
C GLY A 23 11.68 11.58 -0.15
N ARG A 24 12.86 11.98 0.35
CA ARG A 24 13.35 11.58 1.67
C ARG A 24 12.89 12.58 2.71
N ILE A 25 12.43 12.08 3.84
CA ILE A 25 12.15 12.89 5.02
C ILE A 25 13.51 13.32 5.59
N ILE A 26 13.76 14.62 5.68
CA ILE A 26 15.01 15.18 6.21
C ILE A 26 14.84 15.85 7.56
N ASP A 27 13.62 16.28 7.89
CA ASP A 27 13.27 16.78 9.22
C ASP A 27 11.82 16.44 9.57
N ILE A 28 11.58 16.19 10.86
CA ILE A 28 10.24 16.07 11.45
C ILE A 28 10.25 16.86 12.74
N SER A 29 9.44 17.91 12.81
CA SER A 29 9.32 18.77 13.99
C SER A 29 7.91 18.73 14.58
N PHE A 30 7.82 19.01 15.87
CA PHE A 30 6.58 19.01 16.65
C PHE A 30 6.49 20.31 17.44
N SER A 31 5.40 21.05 17.28
CA SER A 31 5.17 22.26 18.07
C SER A 31 4.10 22.04 19.14
N ASN A 32 4.41 22.44 20.38
CA ASN A 32 3.36 22.62 21.39
C ASN A 32 2.53 23.85 20.98
N PRO A 33 1.19 23.80 21.04
CA PRO A 33 0.38 24.94 20.64
C PRO A 33 0.57 26.08 21.64
N GLY A 34 1.47 27.02 21.34
CA GLY A 34 1.22 28.41 21.67
C GLY A 34 0.01 28.85 20.85
N LYS A 35 -0.97 29.53 21.48
CA LYS A 35 -2.25 29.96 20.88
C LYS A 35 -2.12 30.39 19.41
N PHE A 36 -2.42 29.48 18.50
CA PHE A 36 -2.75 29.79 17.11
C PHE A 36 -4.14 29.22 16.87
N ILE A 37 -5.11 30.13 16.81
CA ILE A 37 -6.44 29.84 16.33
C ILE A 37 -6.36 30.08 14.83
N ASP A 38 -6.16 29.03 14.05
CA ASP A 38 -6.29 29.09 12.60
C ASP A 38 -7.78 28.89 12.27
N LEU A 39 -8.46 30.01 12.02
CA LEU A 39 -9.85 30.06 11.57
C LEU A 39 -9.87 29.80 10.05
N SER A 40 -9.79 28.54 9.64
CA SER A 40 -10.13 28.15 8.27
C SER A 40 -11.00 26.89 8.23
N GLU A 41 -12.17 27.04 7.63
CA GLU A 41 -13.26 26.07 7.58
C GLU A 41 -12.92 24.83 6.73
N LYS A 42 -12.43 23.80 7.41
CA LYS A 42 -12.80 22.37 7.33
C LYS A 42 -11.72 21.64 8.12
N GLU A 43 -11.95 21.42 9.41
CA GLU A 43 -11.06 20.57 10.21
C GLU A 43 -11.19 19.11 9.76
N LEU A 44 -10.60 18.79 8.61
CA LEU A 44 -10.30 17.41 8.27
C LEU A 44 -9.21 16.94 9.22
N ASN A 45 -9.61 16.13 10.19
CA ASN A 45 -8.71 15.44 11.10
C ASN A 45 -7.96 14.33 10.35
N TYR A 46 -6.82 14.69 9.75
CA TYR A 46 -5.90 13.73 9.16
C TYR A 46 -4.92 13.18 10.21
N LEU A 47 -4.72 11.86 10.19
CA LEU A 47 -3.68 11.16 10.91
C LEU A 47 -2.63 10.67 9.92
N MET A 48 -1.40 11.16 10.05
CA MET A 48 -0.26 10.67 9.30
C MET A 48 0.28 9.39 9.94
N ILE A 49 0.48 8.34 9.15
CA ILE A 49 1.08 7.08 9.59
C ILE A 49 2.19 6.66 8.62
N PRO A 50 3.20 5.89 9.07
CA PRO A 50 4.14 5.26 8.16
C PRO A 50 3.42 4.38 7.12
N GLY A 51 3.90 4.40 5.89
CA GLY A 51 3.37 3.54 4.83
C GLY A 51 3.61 2.06 5.16
N PHE A 52 2.62 1.22 4.85
CA PHE A 52 2.76 -0.23 5.03
C PHE A 52 3.71 -0.83 4.00
N ILE A 53 4.49 -1.83 4.44
CA ILE A 53 5.36 -2.63 3.58
C ILE A 53 4.69 -3.98 3.33
N ASN A 54 4.47 -4.33 2.06
CA ASN A 54 4.08 -5.67 1.66
C ASN A 54 5.35 -6.50 1.39
N SER A 55 5.79 -7.27 2.40
CA SER A 55 7.06 -8.00 2.34
C SER A 55 7.05 -9.23 1.43
N HIS A 56 5.88 -9.76 1.11
CA HIS A 56 5.75 -10.96 0.30
C HIS A 56 4.50 -10.93 -0.57
N VAL A 57 4.69 -10.87 -1.89
CA VAL A 57 3.57 -10.90 -2.84
C VAL A 57 3.98 -11.60 -4.13
N HIS A 58 3.08 -12.43 -4.65
CA HIS A 58 3.15 -12.92 -6.03
C HIS A 58 2.29 -12.01 -6.90
N ILE A 59 2.91 -11.12 -7.67
CA ILE A 59 2.18 -10.21 -8.58
C ILE A 59 2.07 -10.76 -10.01
N GLY A 60 2.87 -11.77 -10.36
CA GLY A 60 2.90 -12.33 -11.72
C GLY A 60 1.67 -13.17 -12.09
N ASP A 61 0.95 -13.68 -11.09
CA ASP A 61 -0.32 -14.41 -11.21
C ASP A 61 -1.54 -13.53 -10.87
N SER A 62 -1.34 -12.21 -10.72
CA SER A 62 -2.40 -11.26 -10.34
C SER A 62 -3.58 -11.20 -11.32
N PHE A 63 -3.38 -11.58 -12.58
CA PHE A 63 -4.43 -11.69 -13.59
C PHE A 63 -5.41 -12.84 -13.32
N ALA A 64 -5.07 -13.76 -12.41
CA ALA A 64 -5.83 -14.97 -12.10
C ALA A 64 -6.39 -15.00 -10.67
N LYS A 65 -6.34 -13.89 -9.92
CA LYS A 65 -6.70 -13.79 -8.49
C LYS A 65 -8.02 -14.46 -8.12
N GLU A 66 -9.05 -14.35 -8.96
CA GLU A 66 -10.41 -14.83 -8.67
C GLU A 66 -10.69 -16.26 -9.21
N LEU A 67 -9.78 -16.82 -10.01
CA LEU A 67 -10.04 -18.08 -10.73
C LEU A 67 -9.93 -19.34 -9.87
N GLY A 68 -9.42 -19.20 -8.64
CA GLY A 68 -9.39 -20.25 -7.63
C GLY A 68 -10.53 -20.18 -6.61
N PHE A 69 -11.48 -19.25 -6.77
CA PHE A 69 -12.58 -19.09 -5.83
C PHE A 69 -13.45 -20.35 -5.76
N ASN A 70 -13.78 -20.79 -4.55
CA ASN A 70 -14.60 -21.99 -4.28
C ASN A 70 -14.05 -23.30 -4.86
N LYS A 71 -12.72 -23.42 -4.98
CA LYS A 71 -12.02 -24.63 -5.42
C LYS A 71 -11.05 -25.13 -4.35
N ASP A 72 -10.68 -26.41 -4.45
CA ASP A 72 -9.69 -26.99 -3.55
C ASP A 72 -8.29 -26.40 -3.77
N LEU A 73 -7.51 -26.27 -2.69
CA LEU A 73 -6.17 -25.69 -2.74
C LEU A 73 -5.26 -26.45 -3.72
N VAL A 74 -5.28 -27.79 -3.69
CA VAL A 74 -4.44 -28.62 -4.56
C VAL A 74 -4.83 -28.40 -6.03
N GLU A 75 -6.13 -28.31 -6.33
CA GLU A 75 -6.62 -28.00 -7.67
C GLU A 75 -6.11 -26.63 -8.17
N VAL A 76 -6.02 -25.65 -7.27
CA VAL A 76 -5.63 -24.28 -7.61
C VAL A 76 -4.11 -24.15 -7.79
N ILE A 77 -3.31 -24.69 -6.88
CA ILE A 77 -1.87 -24.39 -6.79
C ILE A 77 -0.92 -25.54 -7.16
N ALA A 78 -1.35 -26.81 -7.21
CA ALA A 78 -0.41 -27.92 -7.34
C ALA A 78 0.31 -27.94 -8.71
N PRO A 79 1.65 -28.02 -8.74
CA PRO A 79 2.37 -28.24 -9.99
C PRO A 79 2.11 -29.65 -10.55
N PRO A 80 2.22 -29.87 -11.88
CA PRO A 80 2.27 -28.86 -12.94
C PRO A 80 0.88 -28.48 -13.47
N ASN A 81 -0.19 -29.07 -12.92
CA ASN A 81 -1.52 -29.12 -13.53
C ASN A 81 -2.58 -28.29 -12.81
N GLY A 82 -2.23 -27.67 -11.69
CA GLY A 82 -3.09 -26.73 -10.99
C GLY A 82 -3.41 -25.52 -11.85
N ILE A 83 -4.53 -24.88 -11.56
CA ILE A 83 -5.09 -23.76 -12.34
C ILE A 83 -4.04 -22.65 -12.52
N LYS A 84 -3.32 -22.28 -11.46
CA LYS A 84 -2.24 -21.29 -11.51
C LYS A 84 -1.18 -21.64 -12.55
N HIS A 85 -0.72 -22.88 -12.58
CA HIS A 85 0.33 -23.32 -13.49
C HIS A 85 -0.12 -23.35 -14.95
N LYS A 86 -1.36 -23.80 -15.20
CA LYS A 86 -1.94 -23.81 -16.55
C LYS A 86 -2.09 -22.38 -17.09
N LEU A 87 -2.66 -21.49 -16.29
CA LEU A 87 -2.86 -20.10 -16.67
C LEU A 87 -1.53 -19.37 -16.92
N LEU A 88 -0.53 -19.54 -16.04
CA LEU A 88 0.78 -18.91 -16.24
C LEU A 88 1.43 -19.30 -17.58
N LYS A 89 1.27 -20.56 -18.01
CA LYS A 89 1.79 -21.08 -19.29
C LYS A 89 1.00 -20.55 -20.49
N GLN A 90 -0.33 -20.52 -20.40
CA GLN A 90 -1.21 -20.23 -21.53
C GLN A 90 -1.47 -18.73 -21.76
N THR A 91 -1.39 -17.91 -20.70
CA THR A 91 -1.74 -16.49 -20.79
C THR A 91 -0.67 -15.69 -21.55
N PRO A 92 -1.07 -14.80 -22.48
CA PRO A 92 -0.14 -13.90 -23.19
C PRO A 92 0.65 -12.99 -22.25
N LYS A 93 1.83 -12.55 -22.71
CA LYS A 93 2.74 -11.70 -21.92
C LYS A 93 2.10 -10.35 -21.57
N GLU A 94 1.32 -9.80 -22.49
CA GLU A 94 0.66 -8.49 -22.37
C GLU A 94 -0.36 -8.49 -21.23
N ILE A 95 -1.12 -9.58 -21.09
CA ILE A 95 -2.09 -9.77 -20.01
C ILE A 95 -1.38 -9.88 -18.66
N LYS A 96 -0.28 -10.64 -18.59
CA LYS A 96 0.56 -10.74 -17.40
C LYS A 96 1.10 -9.37 -16.97
N ILE A 97 1.64 -8.59 -17.92
CA ILE A 97 2.13 -7.23 -17.64
C ILE A 97 1.00 -6.32 -17.16
N LYS A 98 -0.18 -6.38 -17.79
CA LYS A 98 -1.35 -5.60 -17.35
C LYS A 98 -1.78 -5.96 -15.93
N GLY A 99 -1.81 -7.25 -15.60
CA GLY A 99 -2.09 -7.74 -14.25
C GLY A 99 -1.08 -7.19 -13.23
N ILE A 100 0.22 -7.33 -13.51
CA ILE A 100 1.30 -6.81 -12.65
C ILE A 100 1.12 -5.31 -12.40
N LYS A 101 0.89 -4.51 -13.45
CA LYS A 101 0.66 -3.06 -13.32
C LYS A 101 -0.55 -2.77 -12.44
N LYS A 102 -1.67 -3.48 -12.65
CA LYS A 102 -2.88 -3.31 -11.84
C LYS A 102 -2.63 -3.65 -10.37
N ALA A 103 -1.94 -4.76 -10.09
CA ALA A 103 -1.62 -5.17 -8.73
C ALA A 103 -0.77 -4.12 -7.99
N VAL A 104 0.21 -3.51 -8.65
CA VAL A 104 1.01 -2.41 -8.07
C VAL A 104 0.15 -1.19 -7.77
N LEU A 105 -0.76 -0.83 -8.68
CA LEU A 105 -1.69 0.29 -8.46
C LEU A 105 -2.67 0.03 -7.32
N GLU A 106 -3.20 -1.19 -7.22
CA GLU A 106 -4.07 -1.62 -6.11
C GLU A 106 -3.34 -1.47 -4.76
N MET A 107 -2.08 -1.92 -4.67
CA MET A 107 -1.28 -1.77 -3.44
C MET A 107 -0.95 -0.32 -3.11
N ARG A 108 -0.78 0.55 -4.11
CA ARG A 108 -0.56 1.99 -3.89
C ARG A 108 -1.78 2.69 -3.28
N PHE A 109 -2.97 2.23 -3.65
CA PHE A 109 -4.22 2.90 -3.32
C PHE A 109 -5.07 2.18 -2.28
N SER A 110 -4.60 1.08 -1.69
CA SER A 110 -5.37 0.27 -0.73
C SER A 110 -5.72 0.95 0.60
N LEU A 111 -5.38 2.23 0.77
CA LEU A 111 -5.69 3.06 1.94
C LEU A 111 -6.69 4.19 1.64
N TYR A 112 -7.28 4.19 0.44
CA TYR A 112 -8.37 5.08 0.01
C TYR A 112 -9.55 4.26 -0.52
#